data_AF-A0AAW5KD95-F1
#
_entry.id   AF-A0AAW5KD95-F1
#
_cell.length_a   1.000
_cell.length_b   1.000
_cell.length_c   1.000
_cell.angle_alpha   90.00
_cell.angle_beta   90.00
_cell.angle_gamma   90.00
#
_symmetry.space_group_name_H-M   'P 1'
#
loop_
_entity.id
_entity.type
_entity.pdbx_description
1 polymer ?
#
loop_
_entity_poly.entity_id
_entity_poly.type
_entity_poly.pdbx_seq_one_letter_code
_entity_poly.pdbx_strand_id
1 'polypeptide(L)'
;VCDRFGILNRQEPEKLNPSMLALAQLTIEECWSGTLADALKGADVFVGVSAPGIVSREMVASMAKDAIVFPMANPNPELTPDEAKAGGAQIVGTGPSD
;
A
#
# COMPACT_ATOMS: atom_id res chain seq x y z
N VAL A 1 2.81 -3.94 -6.42
CA VAL A 1 3.82 -3.09 -5.74
C VAL A 1 3.60 -1.66 -6.16
N CYS A 2 3.69 -0.70 -5.23
CA CYS A 2 3.48 0.72 -5.50
C CYS A 2 4.71 1.54 -5.11
N ASP A 3 4.98 2.61 -5.83
CA ASP A 3 5.94 3.65 -5.46
C ASP A 3 5.24 5.01 -5.29
N ARG A 4 6.03 6.09 -5.26
CA ARG A 4 5.51 7.46 -5.10
C ARG A 4 4.64 7.93 -6.27
N PHE A 5 4.73 7.30 -7.44
CA PHE A 5 4.00 7.65 -8.66
C PHE A 5 2.81 6.72 -8.92
N GLY A 6 2.71 5.61 -8.19
CA GLY A 6 1.57 4.69 -8.25
C GLY A 6 2.00 3.24 -8.35
N ILE A 7 1.13 2.41 -8.91
CA ILE A 7 1.40 0.99 -9.17
C ILE A 7 2.53 0.88 -10.20
N LEU A 8 3.54 0.06 -9.92
CA LEU A 8 4.61 -0.20 -10.89
C LEU A 8 4.01 -0.83 -12.16
N ASN A 9 4.41 -0.37 -13.34
CA ASN A 9 3.88 -0.92 -14.59
C ASN A 9 5.01 -1.35 -15.52
N ARG A 10 5.07 -2.65 -15.85
CA ARG A 10 6.08 -3.22 -16.76
C ARG A 10 5.96 -2.72 -18.21
N GLN A 11 4.82 -2.12 -18.57
CA GLN A 11 4.61 -1.48 -19.88
C GLN A 11 5.19 -0.07 -19.97
N GLU A 12 5.60 0.52 -18.84
CA GLU A 12 6.22 1.84 -18.76
C GLU A 12 7.65 1.75 -18.17
N PRO A 13 8.54 0.93 -18.77
CA PRO A 13 9.87 0.65 -18.21
C PRO A 13 10.75 1.91 -18.07
N GLU A 14 10.50 2.95 -18.86
CA GLU A 14 11.20 4.23 -18.78
C GLU A 14 10.97 4.99 -17.48
N LYS A 15 9.87 4.68 -16.76
CA LYS A 15 9.56 5.27 -15.45
C LYS A 15 10.15 4.46 -14.29
N LEU A 16 10.74 3.31 -14.57
CA LEU A 16 11.22 2.36 -13.56
C LEU A 16 12.74 2.32 -13.52
N ASN A 17 13.30 2.35 -12.31
CA ASN A 17 14.69 1.97 -12.13
C ASN A 17 14.86 0.44 -12.28
N PRO A 18 16.10 -0.08 -12.44
CA PRO A 18 16.32 -1.51 -12.67
C PRO A 18 15.70 -2.44 -11.62
N SER A 19 15.73 -2.06 -10.34
CA SER A 19 15.15 -2.85 -9.25
C SER A 19 13.62 -2.86 -9.30
N MET A 20 13.00 -1.71 -9.60
CA MET A 20 11.56 -1.60 -9.78
C MET A 20 11.07 -2.39 -10.99
N LEU A 21 11.82 -2.37 -12.10
CA LEU A 21 11.48 -3.13 -13.29
C LEU A 21 11.52 -4.64 -13.00
N ALA A 22 12.55 -5.13 -12.30
CA ALA A 22 12.63 -6.52 -11.88
C ALA A 22 11.45 -6.92 -10.98
N LEU A 23 11.06 -6.07 -10.03
CA LEU A 23 9.89 -6.31 -9.17
C LEU A 23 8.58 -6.31 -9.97
N ALA A 24 8.39 -5.36 -10.88
CA ALA A 24 7.19 -5.28 -11.71
C ALA A 24 7.03 -6.52 -12.61
N GLN A 25 8.13 -7.08 -13.11
CA GLN A 25 8.11 -8.32 -13.88
C GLN A 25 7.70 -9.56 -13.06
N LEU A 26 7.99 -9.57 -11.77
CA LEU A 26 7.74 -10.70 -10.87
C LEU A 26 6.38 -10.64 -10.17
N THR A 27 5.88 -9.43 -9.88
CA THR A 27 4.76 -9.25 -8.93
C THR A 27 3.46 -8.82 -9.57
N ILE A 28 3.47 -8.49 -10.87
CA ILE A 28 2.33 -7.88 -11.57
C ILE A 28 2.03 -8.71 -12.82
N GLU A 29 1.07 -9.64 -12.67
CA GLU A 29 0.69 -10.60 -13.73
C GLU A 29 -0.09 -9.92 -14.86
N GLU A 30 -1.04 -9.05 -14.51
CA GLU A 30 -1.84 -8.23 -15.42
C GLU A 30 -1.30 -6.81 -15.47
N CYS A 31 -1.54 -6.07 -16.57
CA CYS A 31 -1.06 -4.70 -16.73
C CYS A 31 -1.90 -3.72 -15.89
N TRP A 32 -1.77 -3.81 -14.57
CA TRP A 32 -2.39 -2.91 -13.63
C TRP A 32 -1.64 -1.58 -13.59
N SER A 33 -2.41 -0.50 -13.59
CA SER A 33 -1.93 0.87 -13.47
C SER A 33 -2.90 1.65 -12.60
N GLY A 34 -2.42 2.71 -11.96
CA GLY A 34 -3.23 3.53 -11.08
C GLY A 34 -2.48 3.97 -9.84
N THR A 35 -3.22 4.57 -8.92
CA THR A 35 -2.69 5.14 -7.68
C THR A 35 -2.60 4.09 -6.57
N LEU A 36 -2.00 4.46 -5.42
CA LEU A 36 -2.07 3.65 -4.20
C LEU A 36 -3.52 3.36 -3.78
N ALA A 37 -4.42 4.35 -3.90
CA ALA A 37 -5.82 4.18 -3.56
C ALA A 37 -6.51 3.16 -4.48
N ASP A 38 -6.13 3.08 -5.75
CA ASP A 38 -6.65 2.07 -6.67
C ASP A 38 -6.13 0.68 -6.31
N ALA A 39 -4.85 0.58 -5.92
CA ALA A 39 -4.24 -0.67 -5.50
C ALA A 39 -4.87 -1.26 -4.22
N LEU A 40 -5.43 -0.41 -3.35
CA LEU A 40 -6.03 -0.82 -2.08
C LEU A 40 -7.47 -1.32 -2.23
N LYS A 41 -8.17 -1.01 -3.33
CA LYS A 41 -9.55 -1.45 -3.54
C LYS A 41 -9.62 -2.97 -3.59
N GLY A 42 -10.36 -3.56 -2.65
CA GLY A 42 -10.51 -5.01 -2.54
C GLY A 42 -9.23 -5.76 -2.14
N ALA A 43 -8.17 -5.07 -1.72
CA ALA A 43 -6.95 -5.71 -1.24
C ALA A 43 -7.18 -6.36 0.12
N ASP A 44 -6.68 -7.58 0.33
CA ASP A 44 -6.77 -8.27 1.63
C ASP A 44 -5.73 -7.74 2.63
N VAL A 45 -4.56 -7.32 2.13
CA VAL A 45 -3.42 -6.92 2.95
C VAL A 45 -2.77 -5.66 2.40
N PHE A 46 -2.52 -4.70 3.29
CA PHE A 46 -1.64 -3.55 3.03
C PHE A 46 -0.36 -3.68 3.86
N VAL A 47 0.78 -3.46 3.22
CA VAL A 47 2.08 -3.33 3.88
C VAL A 47 2.73 -2.04 3.41
N GLY A 48 2.83 -1.06 4.32
CA GLY A 48 3.46 0.23 4.09
C GLY A 48 4.83 0.28 4.74
N VAL A 49 5.86 0.59 3.96
CA VAL A 49 7.25 0.82 4.42
C VAL A 49 7.81 2.07 3.75
N SER A 50 7.04 3.15 3.81
CA SER A 50 7.12 4.27 2.89
C SER A 50 7.15 5.64 3.58
N ALA A 51 6.14 6.47 3.37
CA ALA A 51 6.07 7.84 3.84
C ALA A 51 4.87 8.04 4.79
N PRO A 52 4.96 8.96 5.75
CA PRO A 52 3.89 9.20 6.73
C PRO A 52 2.63 9.78 6.07
N GLY A 53 1.45 9.38 6.58
CA GLY A 53 0.17 9.99 6.25
C GLY A 53 -0.31 9.84 4.81
N ILE A 54 0.18 8.85 4.06
CA ILE A 54 -0.19 8.64 2.65
C ILE A 54 -1.40 7.72 2.45
N VAL A 55 -1.83 7.02 3.50
CA VAL A 55 -3.04 6.18 3.49
C VAL A 55 -4.13 6.89 4.27
N SER A 56 -5.35 6.89 3.75
CA SER A 56 -6.52 7.47 4.43
C SER A 56 -7.46 6.38 4.95
N ARG A 57 -8.37 6.76 5.85
CA ARG A 57 -9.43 5.88 6.35
C ARG A 57 -10.30 5.34 5.21
N GLU A 58 -10.61 6.17 4.22
CA GLU A 58 -11.44 5.82 3.07
C GLU A 58 -10.74 4.78 2.19
N MET A 59 -9.40 4.85 2.07
CA MET A 59 -8.64 3.82 1.36
C MET A 59 -8.75 2.47 2.09
N VAL A 60 -8.63 2.46 3.42
CA VAL A 60 -8.82 1.23 4.22
C VAL A 60 -10.25 0.71 4.10
N ALA A 61 -11.25 1.59 4.11
CA ALA A 61 -12.65 1.19 3.92
C ALA A 61 -12.94 0.61 2.53
N SER A 62 -12.07 0.86 1.55
CA SER A 62 -12.19 0.29 0.20
C SER A 62 -11.54 -1.08 0.06
N MET A 63 -10.79 -1.54 1.07
CA MET A 63 -10.14 -2.85 1.10
C MET A 63 -11.16 -3.99 1.22
N ALA A 64 -10.68 -5.23 1.09
CA ALA A 64 -11.52 -6.41 1.30
C ALA A 64 -12.07 -6.48 2.72
N LYS A 65 -13.12 -7.28 2.90
CA LYS A 65 -13.62 -7.59 4.25
C LYS A 65 -12.52 -8.28 5.06
N ASP A 66 -12.42 -7.94 6.34
CA ASP A 66 -11.46 -8.49 7.29
C ASP A 66 -9.99 -8.18 6.93
N ALA A 67 -9.75 -7.02 6.29
CA ALA A 67 -8.43 -6.58 5.83
C ALA A 67 -7.38 -6.46 6.94
N ILE A 68 -6.13 -6.73 6.56
CA ILE A 68 -4.93 -6.61 7.42
C ILE A 68 -4.13 -5.38 6.98
N VAL A 69 -3.80 -4.49 7.91
CA VAL A 69 -3.11 -3.23 7.61
C VAL A 69 -1.83 -3.13 8.43
N PHE A 70 -0.68 -3.06 7.76
CA PHE A 70 0.63 -2.87 8.39
C PHE A 70 1.24 -1.51 7.97
N PRO A 71 0.91 -0.40 8.65
CA PRO A 71 1.55 0.89 8.40
C PRO A 71 2.84 0.98 9.22
N MET A 72 3.99 0.73 8.56
CA MET A 72 5.30 0.55 9.20
C MET A 72 6.26 1.72 8.97
N ALA A 73 5.83 2.81 8.34
CA ALA A 73 6.67 4.01 8.23
C ALA A 73 7.08 4.54 9.62
N ASN A 74 8.34 4.94 9.73
CA ASN A 74 8.92 5.46 10.97
C ASN A 74 9.42 6.91 10.76
N PRO A 75 9.34 7.79 11.78
CA PRO A 75 8.70 7.57 13.09
C PRO A 75 7.17 7.67 13.04
N ASN A 76 6.62 8.26 11.98
CA ASN A 76 5.18 8.45 11.80
C ASN A 76 4.68 7.45 10.75
N PRO A 77 3.61 6.67 11.04
CA PRO A 77 3.11 5.64 10.15
C PRO A 77 2.36 6.22 8.94
N GLU A 78 2.11 5.38 7.92
CA GLU A 78 1.27 5.73 6.77
C GLU A 78 -0.16 6.12 7.17
N LEU A 79 -0.67 5.50 8.23
CA LEU A 79 -1.98 5.71 8.86
C LEU A 79 -1.85 5.30 10.33
N THR A 80 -2.50 6.03 11.23
CA THR A 80 -2.48 5.65 12.65
C THR A 80 -3.25 4.34 12.90
N PRO A 81 -2.90 3.54 13.94
CA PRO A 81 -3.63 2.32 14.25
C PRO A 81 -5.13 2.52 14.47
N ASP A 82 -5.50 3.61 15.13
CA ASP A 82 -6.89 3.95 15.44
C ASP A 82 -7.67 4.29 14.18
N GLU A 83 -7.07 5.02 13.24
CA GLU A 83 -7.72 5.33 11.98
C GLU A 83 -7.82 4.11 11.06
N ALA A 84 -6.84 3.21 11.09
CA ALA A 84 -6.90 1.93 10.37
C ALA A 84 -8.08 1.09 10.87
N LYS A 85 -8.22 0.95 12.19
CA LYS A 85 -9.37 0.25 12.81
C LYS A 85 -10.69 0.95 12.49
N ALA A 86 -10.73 2.28 12.57
CA ALA A 86 -11.91 3.06 12.22
C ALA A 86 -12.28 2.96 10.72
N GLY A 87 -11.31 2.63 9.86
CA GLY A 87 -11.52 2.32 8.45
C GLY A 87 -12.02 0.90 8.17
N GLY A 88 -12.08 0.03 9.18
CA GLY A 88 -12.56 -1.34 9.04
C GLY A 88 -11.46 -2.40 8.95
N ALA A 89 -10.19 -2.05 9.23
CA ALA A 89 -9.13 -3.05 9.34
C ALA A 89 -9.41 -4.02 10.51
N GLN A 90 -9.34 -5.31 10.24
CA GLN A 90 -9.53 -6.36 11.24
C GLN A 90 -8.27 -6.58 12.07
N ILE A 91 -7.11 -6.47 11.44
CA ILE A 91 -5.80 -6.61 12.08
C ILE A 91 -4.97 -5.39 11.71
N VAL A 92 -4.31 -4.80 12.70
CA VAL A 92 -3.37 -3.71 12.51
C VAL A 92 -2.08 -4.02 13.26
N GLY A 93 -0.94 -3.88 12.59
CA GLY A 93 0.39 -4.06 13.19
C GLY A 93 1.32 -2.94 12.76
N THR A 94 2.05 -2.34 13.70
CA THR A 94 2.91 -1.18 13.46
C THR A 94 4.36 -1.47 13.84
N GLY A 95 5.27 -0.67 13.28
CA GLY A 95 6.71 -0.79 13.52
C GLY A 95 7.18 -0.26 14.88
N PRO A 96 6.70 0.90 15.33
CA PRO A 96 7.04 1.43 16.66
C PRO A 96 6.54 0.53 17.79
N SER A 97 7.39 0.35 18.80
CA SER A 97 7.05 -0.23 20.09
C SER A 97 6.57 0.90 21.01
N ASP A 98 5.35 1.38 20.78
CA ASP A 98 4.70 2.35 21.67
C ASP A 98 4.15 1.65 22.92
#